data_AF-A0A923YHY0-F1
#
_entry.id   AF-A0A923YHY0-F1
#
_cell.length_a   1.000
_cell.length_b   1.000
_cell.length_c   1.000
_cell.angle_alpha   90.00
_cell.angle_beta   90.00
_cell.angle_gamma   90.00
#
_symmetry.space_group_name_H-M   'P 1'
#
loop_
_entity.id
_entity.type
_entity.pdbx_description
1 polymer ?
#
loop_
_entity_poly.entity_id
_entity_poly.type
_entity_poly.pdbx_seq_one_letter_code
_entity_poly.pdbx_strand_id
1 'polypeptide(L)' 'MLHSFIARKDLDSEMTVVRNEFGKGENSPAIVLFKWMQGVAYEGHNYGKPTLSNRSDVENVKIENL' A
#
# COMPACT_ATOMS: atom_id res chain seq x y z
N MET A 1 -7.09 17.55 -3.11
CA MET A 1 -5.92 18.20 -2.48
C MET A 1 -5.46 19.32 -3.41
N LEU A 2 -5.82 20.57 -3.15
CA LEU A 2 -5.44 21.70 -4.03
C LEU A 2 -4.15 22.42 -3.58
N HIS A 3 -3.65 22.12 -2.38
CA HIS A 3 -2.50 22.80 -1.77
C HIS A 3 -1.51 21.84 -1.07
N SER A 4 -1.49 20.56 -1.45
CA SER A 4 -0.53 19.61 -0.90
C SER A 4 0.70 19.56 -1.80
N PHE A 5 1.82 20.10 -1.32
CA PHE A 5 3.10 19.99 -2.01
C PHE A 5 3.86 18.78 -1.45
N ILE A 6 4.18 17.81 -2.31
CA ILE A 6 4.91 16.61 -1.93
C ILE A 6 6.36 16.78 -2.39
N ALA A 7 7.26 17.13 -1.46
CA ALA A 7 8.68 17.15 -1.73
C ALA A 7 9.26 15.73 -1.73
N ARG A 8 10.27 15.47 -2.56
CA ARG A 8 10.88 14.14 -2.62
C ARG A 8 11.51 13.70 -1.30
N LYS A 9 12.14 14.64 -0.60
CA LYS A 9 12.71 14.40 0.74
C LYS A 9 11.67 13.91 1.73
N ASP A 10 10.46 14.49 1.70
CA ASP A 10 9.39 14.12 2.62
C ASP A 10 8.85 12.73 2.27
N LEU A 11 8.65 12.44 0.98
CA LEU A 11 8.27 11.11 0.51
C LEU A 11 9.29 10.02 0.91
N ASP A 12 10.59 10.29 0.73
CA ASP A 12 11.65 9.35 1.08
C ASP A 12 11.66 9.05 2.59
N SER A 13 11.31 10.03 3.43
CA SER A 13 11.19 9.84 4.87
C SER A 13 9.98 8.97 5.25
N GLU A 14 8.83 9.22 4.61
CA GLU A 14 7.59 8.46 4.81
C GLU A 14 7.70 7.00 4.33
N MET A 15 8.52 6.73 3.32
CA MET A 15 8.73 5.37 2.80
C MET A 15 9.26 4.39 3.87
N THR A 16 9.89 4.88 4.94
CA THR A 16 10.28 4.04 6.08
C THR A 16 9.08 3.64 6.94
N VAL A 17 8.18 4.58 7.20
CA VAL A 17 6.94 4.32 7.94
C VAL A 17 6.05 3.35 7.16
N VAL A 18 5.86 3.61 5.86
CA VAL A 18 5.05 2.76 4.98
C VAL A 18 5.57 1.32 4.95
N ARG A 19 6.90 1.12 4.89
CA ARG A 19 7.51 -0.22 4.95
C ARG A 19 7.23 -0.93 6.29
N ASN A 20 7.28 -0.21 7.40
CA ASN A 20 6.95 -0.76 8.71
C ASN A 20 5.47 -1.14 8.81
N GLU A 21 4.56 -0.32 8.27
CA GLU A 21 3.13 -0.63 8.23
C GLU A 21 2.83 -1.84 7.34
N PHE A 22 3.47 -1.91 6.18
CA PHE A 22 3.40 -3.08 5.32
C PHE A 22 3.84 -4.35 6.06
N GLY A 23 5.02 -4.32 6.68
CA GLY A 23 5.53 -5.45 7.46
C GLY A 23 4.62 -5.84 8.63
N LYS A 24 4.04 -4.86 9.32
CA LYS A 24 3.06 -5.11 10.39
C LYS A 24 1.79 -5.79 9.87
N GLY A 25 1.31 -5.42 8.68
CA GLY A 25 0.16 -6.04 8.03
C GLY A 25 0.43 -7.49 7.62
N GLU A 26 1.62 -7.77 7.08
CA GLU A 26 2.03 -9.12 6.68
C GLU A 26 2.33 -10.04 7.88
N ASN A 27 2.69 -9.48 9.04
CA ASN A 27 2.92 -10.26 10.26
C ASN A 27 1.62 -10.63 11.01
N SER A 28 0.44 -10.22 10.51
CA SER A 28 -0.86 -10.52 11.12
C SER A 28 -1.62 -11.56 10.29
N PRO A 29 -1.77 -12.81 10.77
CA PRO A 29 -2.45 -13.86 10.02
C PRO A 29 -3.90 -13.53 9.65
N ALA A 30 -4.62 -12.80 10.51
CA ALA A 30 -5.98 -12.38 10.26
C ALA A 30 -6.08 -11.37 9.10
N ILE A 31 -5.14 -10.41 9.05
CA ILE A 31 -5.09 -9.41 7.97
C ILE A 31 -4.73 -10.09 6.66
N VAL A 32 -3.74 -10.98 6.66
CA VAL A 32 -3.36 -11.74 5.47
C VAL A 32 -4.54 -12.56 4.98
N LEU A 33 -5.16 -13.39 5.82
CA LEU A 33 -6.33 -14.19 5.43
C LEU A 33 -7.44 -13.32 4.82
N PHE A 34 -7.73 -12.17 5.42
CA PHE A 34 -8.76 -11.26 4.91
C PHE A 34 -8.41 -10.69 3.53
N LYS A 35 -7.17 -10.26 3.29
CA LYS A 35 -6.69 -9.79 1.98
C LYS A 35 -6.89 -10.86 0.90
N TRP A 36 -6.51 -12.11 1.19
CA TRP A 36 -6.65 -13.23 0.26
C TRP A 36 -8.12 -13.57 0.01
N MET A 37 -8.94 -13.64 1.05
CA MET A 37 -10.37 -13.87 0.95
C MET A 37 -11.05 -12.80 0.07
N GLN A 38 -10.72 -11.52 0.27
CA GLN A 38 -11.25 -10.44 -0.56
C GLN A 38 -10.81 -10.55 -2.02
N GLY A 39 -9.55 -10.91 -2.27
CA GLY A 39 -9.02 -11.13 -3.62
C GLY A 39 -9.78 -12.20 -4.40
N VAL A 40 -10.17 -13.29 -3.72
CA VAL A 40 -10.98 -14.37 -4.31
C VAL A 40 -12.46 -13.98 -4.42
N ALA A 41 -13.02 -13.33 -3.39
CA ALA A 41 -14.43 -12.97 -3.36
C ALA A 41 -14.81 -11.90 -4.39
N TYR A 42 -13.86 -11.03 -4.74
CA TYR A 42 -14.05 -9.90 -5.65
C TYR A 42 -13.14 -9.99 -6.87
N GLU A 43 -13.03 -11.18 -7.47
CA GLU A 43 -12.22 -11.40 -8.67
C GLU A 43 -12.63 -10.44 -9.79
N GLY A 44 -11.65 -9.71 -10.35
CA GLY A 44 -11.89 -8.70 -11.40
C GLY A 44 -12.51 -7.38 -10.92
N HIS A 45 -12.84 -7.24 -9.63
CA HIS A 45 -13.35 -6.00 -9.04
C HIS A 45 -12.26 -5.30 -8.21
N ASN A 46 -12.22 -3.96 -8.22
CA ASN A 46 -11.19 -3.21 -7.48
C ASN A 46 -11.26 -3.40 -5.95
N TYR A 47 -12.39 -3.89 -5.42
CA TYR A 47 -12.51 -4.26 -4.00
C TYR A 47 -11.70 -5.50 -3.60
N GLY A 48 -11.27 -6.32 -4.56
CA GLY A 48 -10.33 -7.41 -4.31
C GLY A 48 -8.89 -6.94 -4.12
N LYS A 49 -8.59 -5.67 -4.41
CA LYS A 49 -7.26 -5.09 -4.23
C LYS A 49 -7.14 -4.51 -2.83
N PRO A 50 -6.19 -4.99 -2.01
CA PRO A 50 -5.98 -4.43 -0.67
C PRO A 50 -5.43 -3.00 -0.76
N THR A 51 -5.64 -2.21 0.30
CA THR A 51 -5.15 -0.82 0.40
C THR A 51 -3.64 -0.72 0.18
N LEU A 52 -2.88 -1.68 0.74
CA LEU A 52 -1.45 -1.87 0.50
C LEU A 52 -1.30 -3.21 -0.25
N SER A 53 -0.97 -3.10 -1.55
CA SER A 53 -0.71 -4.20 -2.47
C SER A 53 0.72 -4.75 -2.28
N ASN A 54 1.34 -5.27 -3.34
CA ASN A 54 2.68 -5.83 -3.32
C ASN A 54 3.73 -4.81 -2.86
N ARG A 55 4.73 -5.31 -2.14
CA ARG A 55 5.90 -4.55 -1.71
C ARG A 55 6.60 -3.86 -2.89
N SER A 56 6.67 -4.52 -4.05
CA SER A 56 7.25 -3.93 -5.25
C SER A 56 6.51 -2.68 -5.72
N ASP A 57 5.18 -2.64 -5.58
CA ASP A 57 4.37 -1.52 -6.02
C ASP A 57 4.56 -0.32 -5.09
N VAL A 58 4.72 -0.60 -3.79
CA VAL A 58 5.00 0.40 -2.75
C VAL A 58 6.40 1.00 -2.91
N GLU A 59 7.41 0.18 -3.21
CA GLU A 59 8.80 0.63 -3.32
C GLU A 59 9.10 1.38 -4.63
N ASN A 60 8.31 1.16 -5.69
CA ASN A 60 8.50 1.79 -7.00
C ASN A 60 7.51 2.94 -7.28
N VAL A 61 6.86 3.50 -6.26
CA VAL A 61 5.97 4.66 -6.44
C VAL A 61 6.78 5.85 -6.93
N LYS A 62 6.37 6.39 -8.08
CA LYS A 62 6.94 7.63 -8.62
C LYS A 62 6.14 8.83 -8.12
N ILE A 63 6.83 9.93 -7.82
CA ILE A 63 6.20 11.19 -7.40
C ILE A 63 5.18 11.72 -8.40
N GLU A 64 5.39 11.46 -9.70
CA GLU A 64 4.44 11.86 -10.76
C GLU A 64 3.05 11.20 -10.64
N ASN A 65 2.93 10.14 -9.84
CA ASN A 65 1.67 9.42 -9.60
C ASN A 65 0.94 9.87 -8.31
N LEU A 66 1.44 10.88 -7.61
CA LEU A 66 0.92 11.40 -6.32
C LEU A 66 0.29 12.78 -6.50
#